data_AF-A0A7K8WTS6-F1
#
_entry.id   AF-A0A7K8WTS6-F1
#
_cell.length_a   1.000
_cell.length_b   1.000
_cell.length_c   1.000
_cell.angle_alpha   90.00
_cell.angle_beta   90.00
_cell.angle_gamma   90.00
#
_symmetry.space_group_name_H-M   'P 1'
#
loop_
_entity.id
_entity.type
_entity.pdbx_description
1 polymer ?
#
loop_
_entity_poly.entity_id
_entity_poly.type
_entity_poly.pdbx_seq_one_letter_code
_entity_poly.pdbx_strand_id
1 'polypeptide(L)'
;MAAPELRVNEKFAERYRRYRRREELQRLYSEFGDLEVNLGGPPGSPISPPSQALDPRQEREFYRTLALLKTRDPRIYQKDTTFYTQPESSGSDEEEESEEEGEARPAKPMYLKDYERKVVLEKEG
;
A
#
# COMPACT_ATOMS: atom_id res chain seq x y z
N MET A 1 -43.19 3.89 -4.09
CA MET A 1 -42.57 5.06 -4.74
C MET A 1 -41.54 4.55 -5.74
N ALA A 2 -41.65 4.90 -7.02
CA ALA A 2 -40.67 4.47 -8.04
C ALA A 2 -39.41 5.34 -7.94
N ALA A 3 -38.22 4.71 -7.95
CA ALA A 3 -36.95 5.42 -7.90
C ALA A 3 -36.69 6.15 -9.24
N PRO A 4 -36.10 7.35 -9.22
CA PRO A 4 -35.80 8.09 -10.44
C PRO A 4 -34.74 7.35 -11.28
N GLU A 5 -34.98 7.25 -12.58
CA GLU A 5 -34.00 6.70 -13.54
C GLU A 5 -32.79 7.63 -13.64
N LEU A 6 -31.60 7.11 -13.32
CA LEU A 6 -30.34 7.84 -13.47
C LEU A 6 -29.97 7.92 -14.95
N ARG A 7 -29.91 9.14 -15.51
CA ARG A 7 -29.49 9.40 -16.88
C ARG A 7 -28.15 10.13 -16.89
N VAL A 8 -27.19 9.60 -17.66
CA VAL A 8 -25.85 10.18 -17.78
C VAL A 8 -25.77 11.09 -18.99
N ASN A 9 -25.24 12.31 -18.82
CA ASN A 9 -24.94 13.19 -19.94
C ASN A 9 -23.60 12.81 -20.56
N GLU A 10 -23.66 12.08 -21.68
CA GLU A 10 -22.48 11.58 -22.41
C GLU A 10 -21.52 12.71 -22.82
N LYS A 11 -22.07 13.82 -23.35
CA LYS A 11 -21.27 14.98 -23.78
C LYS A 11 -20.49 15.60 -22.62
N PHE A 12 -21.08 15.62 -21.43
CA PHE A 12 -20.41 16.08 -20.22
C PHE A 12 -19.35 15.09 -19.76
N ALA A 13 -19.68 13.79 -19.73
CA ALA A 13 -18.76 12.74 -19.30
C ALA A 13 -17.49 12.71 -20.16
N GLU A 14 -17.60 12.88 -21.48
CA GLU A 14 -16.44 12.97 -22.37
C GLU A 14 -15.54 14.15 -22.05
N ARG A 15 -16.12 15.35 -21.85
CA ARG A 15 -15.34 16.55 -21.52
C ARG A 15 -14.66 16.40 -20.15
N TYR A 16 -15.39 15.87 -19.17
CA TYR A 16 -14.87 15.61 -17.85
C TYR A 16 -13.69 14.63 -17.89
N ARG A 17 -13.80 13.52 -18.63
CA ARG A 17 -12.70 12.57 -18.81
C ARG A 17 -11.46 13.22 -19.41
N ARG A 18 -11.62 14.07 -20.42
CA ARG A 18 -10.49 14.80 -21.04
C ARG A 18 -9.81 15.76 -20.05
N TYR A 19 -10.61 16.50 -19.29
CA TYR A 19 -10.10 17.44 -18.30
C TYR A 19 -9.38 16.72 -17.14
N ARG A 20 -10.01 15.68 -16.58
CA ARG A 20 -9.41 14.87 -15.50
C ARG A 20 -8.09 14.24 -15.89
N ARG A 21 -8.02 13.66 -17.10
CA ARG A 21 -6.76 13.10 -17.60
C ARG A 21 -5.65 14.14 -17.67
N ARG A 22 -5.95 15.38 -18.08
CA ARG A 22 -4.96 16.46 -18.14
C ARG A 22 -4.49 16.88 -16.75
N GLU A 23 -5.40 16.98 -15.79
CA GLU A 23 -5.04 17.29 -14.40
C GLU A 23 -4.15 16.20 -13.77
N GLU A 24 -4.47 14.92 -14.00
CA GLU A 24 -3.66 13.80 -13.52
C GLU A 24 -2.26 13.83 -14.13
N LEU A 25 -2.16 14.08 -15.43
CA LEU A 25 -0.86 14.25 -16.10
C LEU A 25 -0.07 15.43 -15.51
N GLN A 26 -0.72 16.58 -15.31
CA GLN A 26 -0.06 17.75 -14.71
C GLN A 26 0.42 17.48 -13.28
N ARG A 27 -0.39 16.76 -12.48
CA ARG A 27 0.00 16.33 -11.13
C ARG A 27 1.22 15.41 -11.17
N LEU A 28 1.24 14.44 -12.07
CA LEU A 28 2.39 13.55 -12.28
C LEU A 28 3.64 14.32 -12.68
N TYR A 29 3.55 15.25 -13.63
CA TYR A 29 4.69 16.11 -14.01
C TYR A 29 5.19 16.96 -12.83
N SER A 30 4.28 17.45 -11.99
CA SER A 30 4.64 18.29 -10.83
C SER A 30 5.29 17.46 -9.70
N GLU A 31 4.89 16.19 -9.55
CA GLU A 31 5.37 15.29 -8.49
C GLU A 31 6.69 14.59 -8.86
N PHE A 32 6.86 14.19 -10.12
CA PHE A 32 8.00 13.41 -10.58
C PHE A 32 8.99 14.19 -11.47
N GLY A 33 8.65 15.42 -11.89
CA GLY A 33 9.46 16.23 -12.80
C GLY A 33 9.60 15.64 -14.21
N ASP A 34 10.38 16.30 -15.07
CA ASP A 34 10.75 15.81 -16.41
C ASP A 34 11.76 14.64 -16.33
N LEU A 35 11.48 13.60 -15.53
CA LEU A 35 12.04 12.30 -15.86
C LEU A 35 11.39 11.91 -17.18
N GLU A 36 12.18 11.78 -18.26
CA GLU A 36 11.74 11.20 -19.53
C GLU A 36 11.03 9.87 -19.24
N VAL A 37 9.72 9.94 -19.07
CA VAL A 37 8.87 8.77 -18.97
C VAL A 37 8.83 8.25 -20.40
N ASN A 38 9.75 7.35 -20.72
CA ASN A 38 9.74 6.55 -21.94
C ASN A 38 8.49 5.68 -21.91
N LEU A 39 7.34 6.30 -22.18
CA LEU A 39 6.02 5.70 -22.26
C LEU A 39 5.88 5.07 -23.64
N GLY A 40 6.72 4.09 -23.94
CA GLY A 40 6.52 3.14 -25.04
C GLY A 40 5.40 2.12 -24.75
N GLY A 41 4.48 2.44 -23.84
CA GLY A 41 3.39 1.58 -23.40
C GLY A 41 2.05 1.97 -24.05
N PRO A 42 1.20 1.00 -24.40
CA PRO A 42 -0.09 1.28 -25.02
C PRO A 42 -0.98 2.17 -24.13
N PRO A 43 -1.78 3.06 -24.74
CA PRO A 43 -2.69 3.94 -24.02
C PRO A 43 -3.74 3.11 -23.27
N GLY A 44 -3.58 2.98 -21.94
CA GLY A 44 -4.47 2.17 -21.10
C GLY A 44 -3.74 1.21 -20.16
N SER A 45 -2.42 1.08 -20.25
CA SER A 45 -1.68 0.38 -19.21
C SER A 45 -1.85 1.12 -17.88
N PRO A 46 -2.36 0.45 -16.81
CA PRO A 46 -2.35 1.04 -15.50
C PRO A 46 -0.90 1.39 -15.17
N ILE A 47 -0.65 2.65 -14.85
CA ILE A 47 0.63 3.07 -14.28
C ILE A 47 0.71 2.29 -12.96
N SER A 48 1.44 1.18 -12.99
CA SER A 48 1.80 0.50 -11.77
C SER A 48 2.46 1.55 -10.90
N PRO A 49 2.09 1.67 -9.60
CA PRO A 49 2.88 2.49 -8.70
C PRO A 49 4.36 2.10 -8.87
N PRO A 50 5.29 3.07 -8.75
CA PRO A 50 6.71 2.75 -8.84
C PRO A 50 6.93 1.53 -7.95
N SER A 51 7.40 0.42 -8.53
CA SER A 51 7.65 -0.81 -7.78
C SER A 51 8.46 -0.38 -6.59
N GLN A 52 7.86 -0.40 -5.40
CA GLN A 52 8.56 -0.06 -4.17
C GLN A 52 9.77 -0.97 -4.19
N ALA A 53 10.98 -0.39 -4.22
CA ALA A 53 12.20 -1.18 -4.38
C ALA A 53 12.23 -2.15 -3.21
N LEU A 54 11.84 -3.40 -3.46
CA LEU A 54 11.84 -4.44 -2.45
C LEU A 54 13.31 -4.63 -2.06
N ASP A 55 13.55 -4.87 -0.78
CA ASP A 55 14.90 -5.22 -0.34
C ASP A 55 15.35 -6.44 -1.16
N PRO A 56 16.54 -6.42 -1.81
CA PRO A 56 17.04 -7.56 -2.56
C PRO A 56 17.07 -8.86 -1.74
N ARG A 57 17.11 -8.78 -0.40
CA ARG A 57 16.94 -9.95 0.48
C ARG A 57 15.53 -10.54 0.40
N GLN A 58 14.50 -9.71 0.54
CA GLN A 58 13.10 -10.12 0.46
C GLN A 58 12.75 -10.67 -0.93
N GLU A 59 13.29 -10.05 -1.99
CA GLU A 59 13.08 -10.52 -3.35
C GLU A 59 13.68 -11.91 -3.60
N ARG A 60 14.85 -12.20 -3.04
CA ARG A 60 15.47 -13.54 -3.11
C ARG A 60 14.65 -14.60 -2.38
N GLU A 61 14.14 -14.28 -1.20
CA GLU A 61 13.25 -15.17 -0.44
C GLU A 61 11.95 -15.42 -1.20
N PHE A 62 11.36 -14.37 -1.78
CA PHE A 62 10.20 -14.50 -2.65
C PHE A 62 10.43 -15.48 -3.81
N TYR A 63 11.52 -15.34 -4.57
CA TYR A 63 11.78 -16.27 -5.68
C TYR A 63 12.08 -17.70 -5.21
N ARG A 64 12.72 -17.87 -4.04
CA ARG A 64 12.95 -19.18 -3.43
C ARG A 64 11.63 -19.87 -3.08
N THR A 65 10.70 -19.16 -2.45
CA THR A 65 9.38 -19.70 -2.09
C THR A 65 8.55 -20.03 -3.32
N LEU A 66 8.60 -19.17 -4.34
CA LEU A 66 7.95 -19.40 -5.62
C LEU A 66 8.47 -20.66 -6.31
N ALA A 67 9.78 -20.92 -6.26
CA ALA A 67 10.37 -22.15 -6.79
C ALA A 67 9.82 -23.40 -6.08
N LEU A 68 9.77 -23.39 -4.75
CA LEU A 68 9.23 -24.51 -3.95
C LEU A 68 7.75 -24.79 -4.26
N LEU A 69 6.97 -23.73 -4.46
CA LEU A 69 5.57 -23.84 -4.86
C LEU A 69 5.42 -24.45 -6.26
N LYS A 70 6.26 -24.03 -7.21
CA LYS A 70 6.27 -24.58 -8.57
C LYS A 70 6.67 -26.06 -8.61
N THR A 71 7.65 -26.45 -7.80
CA THR A 71 8.11 -27.84 -7.73
C THR A 71 7.23 -28.73 -6.84
N ARG A 72 6.21 -28.16 -6.16
CA ARG A 72 5.35 -28.86 -5.19
C ARG A 72 6.14 -29.62 -4.14
N ASP A 73 7.17 -28.98 -3.59
CA ASP A 73 7.98 -29.60 -2.53
C ASP A 73 7.10 -29.87 -1.29
N PRO A 74 7.06 -31.11 -0.73
CA PRO A 74 6.24 -31.44 0.44
C PRO A 74 6.50 -30.56 1.67
N ARG A 75 7.66 -29.89 1.73
CA ARG A 75 8.01 -28.94 2.79
C ARG A 75 7.03 -27.77 2.90
N ILE A 76 6.34 -27.38 1.83
CA ILE A 76 5.35 -26.28 1.88
C ILE A 76 4.12 -26.59 2.74
N TYR A 77 3.91 -27.86 3.10
CA TYR A 77 2.80 -28.30 3.95
C TYR A 77 3.22 -28.56 5.40
N GLN A 78 4.51 -28.47 5.71
CA GLN A 78 5.04 -28.63 7.06
C GLN A 78 4.87 -27.32 7.83
N LYS A 79 4.19 -27.39 8.98
CA LYS A 79 3.90 -26.23 9.83
C LYS A 79 5.18 -25.57 10.39
N ASP A 80 6.25 -26.35 10.51
CA ASP A 80 7.50 -25.91 11.13
C ASP A 80 8.44 -25.19 10.13
N THR A 81 7.99 -24.92 8.90
CA THR A 81 8.82 -24.29 7.86
C THR A 81 8.59 -22.79 7.79
N THR A 82 9.68 -22.01 7.91
CA THR A 82 9.67 -20.56 7.73
C THR A 82 10.26 -20.20 6.37
N PHE A 83 9.56 -19.32 5.65
CA PHE A 83 9.85 -18.97 4.26
C PHE A 83 10.42 -17.57 4.08
N TYR A 84 10.08 -16.68 5.00
CA TYR A 84 10.53 -15.31 5.05
C TYR A 84 11.23 -15.08 6.38
N THR A 85 12.35 -14.36 6.34
CA THR A 85 12.97 -13.90 7.59
C THR A 85 12.11 -12.76 8.14
N GLN A 86 11.56 -12.96 9.34
CA GLN A 86 10.77 -11.92 9.99
C GLN A 86 11.70 -10.75 10.28
N PRO A 87 11.40 -9.53 9.79
CA PRO A 87 12.18 -8.37 10.16
C PRO A 87 12.01 -8.18 11.67
N GLU A 88 13.11 -7.94 12.38
CA GLU A 88 13.26 -7.71 13.82
C GLU A 88 12.50 -6.43 14.31
N SER A 89 11.28 -6.16 13.83
CA SER A 89 10.51 -4.96 14.13
C SER A 89 9.00 -5.20 14.31
N SER A 90 8.59 -6.40 14.72
CA SER A 90 7.25 -6.63 15.28
C SER A 90 7.33 -7.82 16.21
N GLY A 91 7.86 -7.56 17.42
CA GLY A 91 7.59 -8.40 18.56
C GLY A 91 6.09 -8.42 18.82
N SER A 92 5.47 -9.55 18.51
CA SER A 92 4.24 -10.03 19.14
C SER A 92 4.37 -11.54 19.27
N ASP A 93 5.43 -11.99 19.94
CA ASP A 93 5.29 -13.14 20.82
C ASP A 93 4.64 -12.58 22.10
N GLU A 94 3.33 -12.77 22.21
CA GLU A 94 2.62 -12.71 23.49
C GLU A 94 2.05 -14.11 23.72
N GLU A 95 2.96 -15.03 24.07
CA GLU A 95 2.63 -16.07 25.02
C GLU A 95 2.71 -15.46 26.43
N GLU A 96 1.54 -15.41 27.06
CA GLU A 96 1.23 -15.43 28.50
C GLU A 96 1.94 -14.47 29.49
N GLU A 97 1.09 -13.69 30.15
CA GLU A 97 1.15 -13.16 31.52
C GLU A 97 2.48 -13.31 32.28
N SER A 98 3.15 -12.17 32.49
CA SER A 98 3.64 -11.84 33.83
C SER A 98 3.67 -10.32 34.01
N GLU A 99 2.92 -9.87 35.00
CA GLU A 99 2.97 -8.53 35.56
C GLU A 99 4.34 -8.31 36.18
N GLU A 100 5.20 -7.51 35.56
CA GLU A 100 6.27 -6.83 36.29
C GLU A 100 6.32 -5.35 35.90
N GLU A 101 6.05 -4.54 36.91
CA GLU A 101 6.18 -3.08 36.93
C GLU A 101 7.62 -2.66 36.63
N GLY A 102 7.79 -1.62 35.81
CA GLY A 102 9.03 -0.85 35.77
C GLY A 102 9.49 -0.46 34.37
N GLU A 103 9.12 0.76 33.98
CA GLU A 103 9.84 1.72 33.14
C GLU A 103 8.90 2.39 32.14
N ALA A 104 8.60 3.65 32.41
CA ALA A 104 7.81 4.51 31.53
C ALA A 104 8.53 4.65 30.19
N ARG A 105 8.14 3.84 29.20
CA ARG A 105 8.56 4.01 27.81
C ARG A 105 8.22 5.45 27.40
N PRO A 106 9.15 6.22 26.82
CA PRO A 106 8.85 7.57 26.38
C PRO A 106 7.69 7.52 25.40
N ALA A 107 6.67 8.34 25.63
CA ALA A 107 5.51 8.42 24.75
C ALA A 107 6.00 8.65 23.32
N LYS A 108 5.48 7.87 22.38
CA LYS A 108 5.84 7.95 20.96
C LYS A 108 5.67 9.40 20.48
N PRO A 109 6.64 9.97 19.73
CA PRO A 109 6.49 11.32 19.22
C PRO A 109 5.25 11.40 18.32
N MET A 110 4.37 12.35 18.58
CA MET A 110 3.19 12.59 17.73
C MET A 110 3.60 13.35 16.49
N TYR A 111 3.12 12.92 15.33
CA TYR A 111 3.26 13.66 14.07
C TYR A 111 2.07 14.57 13.85
N LEU A 112 2.23 15.60 13.01
CA LEU A 112 1.16 16.57 12.69
C LEU A 112 -0.16 15.89 12.27
N LYS A 113 -0.06 14.81 11.48
CA LYS A 113 -1.19 13.99 11.02
C LYS A 113 -1.94 13.31 12.17
N ASP A 114 -1.25 12.96 13.26
CA ASP A 114 -1.85 12.32 14.41
C ASP A 114 -2.68 13.32 15.21
N TYR A 115 -2.23 14.57 15.27
CA TYR A 115 -2.97 15.66 15.89
C TYR A 115 -4.26 15.98 15.12
N GLU A 116 -4.19 16.12 13.79
CA GLU A 116 -5.36 16.36 12.95
C GLU A 116 -6.41 15.26 13.13
N ARG A 117 -5.99 14.00 13.12
CA ARG A 117 -6.87 12.84 13.33
C ARG A 117 -7.49 12.83 14.72
N LYS A 118 -6.70 13.17 15.75
CA LYS A 118 -7.17 13.28 17.13
C LYS A 118 -8.22 14.38 17.29
N VAL A 119 -8.01 15.54 16.66
CA VAL A 119 -8.97 16.65 16.67
C VAL A 119 -10.30 16.24 16.03
N VAL A 120 -10.26 15.54 14.90
CA VAL A 120 -11.48 15.05 14.22
C VAL A 120 -12.25 14.04 15.09
N LEU A 121 -11.53 13.14 15.78
CA LEU A 121 -12.15 12.11 16.62
C LEU A 121 -12.73 12.67 17.92
N GLU A 122 -12.04 13.63 18.56
CA GLU A 122 -12.44 14.15 19.86
C GLU A 122 -13.40 15.33 19.79
N LYS A 123 -13.42 16.07 18.67
CA LYS A 123 -14.20 17.31 18.56
C LYS A 123 -15.37 17.27 17.58
N GLU A 124 -15.77 16.10 17.09
CA GLU A 124 -16.92 15.91 16.17
C GLU A 124 -16.98 16.88 14.97
N GLY A 125 -15.84 17.45 14.55
CA GLY A 125 -15.76 18.41 13.45
C GLY A 125 -15.92 19.86 13.86
#